data_AF-A0A538U7U4-F1
#
_entry.id   AF-A0A538U7U4-F1
#
_cell.length_a   1.000
_cell.length_b   1.000
_cell.length_c   1.000
_cell.angle_alpha   90.00
_cell.angle_beta   90.00
_cell.angle_gamma   90.00
#
_symmetry.space_group_name_H-M   'P 1'
#
loop_
_entity.id
_entity.type
_entity.pdbx_description
1 polymer ?
#
loop_
_entity_poly.entity_id
_entity_poly.type
_entity_poly.pdbx_seq_one_letter_code
_entity_poly.pdbx_strand_id
1 'polypeptide(L)'
;PSDHVLSTHSISPPGMDVLDEAGVGEAVRSVTPASHFVRLNIDGELLDWILPEHRGLYCPRRKRLDGLLQQTAMGAGAQLLDRTRVTSLVQNDGRVHGVRAIVDGRERTLKAGLVVGADGRQSTVAR
;
A
#
# COMPACT_ATOMS: atom_id res chain seq x y z
N PRO A 1 -5.27 5.39 -5.74
CA PRO A 1 -5.28 6.77 -5.19
C PRO A 1 -5.82 6.75 -3.76
N SER A 2 -5.05 7.24 -2.80
CA SER A 2 -5.31 7.17 -1.34
C SER A 2 -6.49 8.04 -0.87
N ASP A 3 -7.08 8.80 -1.79
CA ASP A 3 -8.18 9.75 -1.66
C ASP A 3 -9.47 9.26 -2.34
N HIS A 4 -9.50 8.03 -2.86
CA HIS A 4 -10.65 7.48 -3.55
C HIS A 4 -11.72 6.98 -2.58
N VAL A 5 -13.00 7.34 -2.82
CA VAL A 5 -14.18 7.00 -2.00
C VAL A 5 -14.35 5.48 -1.79
N LEU A 6 -13.96 4.68 -2.79
CA LEU A 6 -14.03 3.20 -2.73
C LEU A 6 -12.79 2.53 -2.09
N SER A 7 -12.00 3.24 -1.29
CA SER A 7 -10.86 2.61 -0.64
C SER A 7 -11.33 1.73 0.53
N THR A 8 -10.93 0.45 0.54
CA THR A 8 -11.03 -0.38 1.75
C THR A 8 -10.04 0.16 2.78
N HIS A 9 -10.55 0.68 3.88
CA HIS A 9 -9.74 1.26 4.96
C HIS A 9 -9.42 0.24 6.06
N SER A 10 -10.14 -0.89 6.08
CA SER A 10 -10.02 -1.89 7.13
C SER A 10 -8.80 -2.78 6.92
N ILE A 11 -7.93 -2.81 7.92
CA ILE A 11 -6.80 -3.72 8.03
C ILE A 11 -7.19 -4.79 9.04
N SER A 12 -7.23 -6.06 8.60
CA SER A 12 -7.52 -7.21 9.46
C SER A 12 -6.31 -7.55 10.34
N PRO A 13 -6.48 -8.39 11.38
CA PRO A 13 -5.37 -8.76 12.25
C PRO A 13 -4.17 -9.37 11.49
N PRO A 14 -4.33 -10.28 10.51
CA PRO A 14 -3.20 -10.74 9.69
C PRO A 14 -2.51 -9.62 8.88
N GLY A 15 -3.28 -8.61 8.45
CA GLY A 15 -2.70 -7.44 7.80
C GLY A 15 -1.88 -6.59 8.77
N MET A 16 -2.31 -6.47 10.03
CA MET A 16 -1.52 -5.82 11.08
C MET A 16 -0.24 -6.59 11.40
N ASP A 17 -0.26 -7.92 11.37
CA ASP A 17 0.94 -8.73 11.58
C ASP A 17 2.03 -8.40 10.55
N VAL A 18 1.65 -8.25 9.26
CA VAL A 18 2.59 -7.82 8.20
C VAL A 18 3.11 -6.41 8.42
N LEU A 19 2.28 -5.51 8.95
CA LEU A 19 2.69 -4.13 9.27
C LEU A 19 3.61 -4.08 10.49
N ASP A 20 3.46 -5.00 11.44
CA ASP A 20 4.39 -5.16 12.57
C ASP A 20 5.76 -5.66 12.07
N GLU A 21 5.77 -6.67 11.21
CA GLU A 21 7.01 -7.16 10.56
C GLU A 21 7.71 -6.06 9.75
N ALA A 22 6.94 -5.19 9.09
CA ALA A 22 7.46 -4.05 8.36
C ALA A 22 7.88 -2.86 9.26
N GLY A 23 7.69 -2.94 10.58
CA GLY A 23 8.08 -1.91 11.54
C GLY A 23 7.18 -0.67 11.59
N VAL A 24 5.99 -0.71 10.98
CA VAL A 24 5.05 0.44 10.93
C VAL A 24 3.83 0.24 11.82
N GLY A 25 3.61 -0.98 12.34
CA GLY A 25 2.38 -1.35 13.02
C GLY A 25 2.04 -0.51 14.25
N GLU A 26 3.02 -0.14 15.09
CA GLU A 26 2.79 0.76 16.23
C GLU A 26 2.29 2.14 15.77
N ALA A 27 2.91 2.72 14.75
CA ALA A 27 2.50 3.99 14.18
C ALA A 27 1.08 3.94 13.61
N VAL A 28 0.69 2.82 12.98
CA VAL A 28 -0.69 2.61 12.52
C VAL A 28 -1.69 2.57 13.69
N ARG A 29 -1.38 1.83 14.77
CA ARG A 29 -2.22 1.76 15.97
C ARG A 29 -2.38 3.11 16.67
N SER A 30 -1.39 4.00 16.57
CA SER A 30 -1.46 5.33 17.19
C SER A 30 -2.44 6.30 16.54
N VAL A 31 -2.81 6.07 15.26
CA VAL A 31 -3.62 7.03 14.47
C VAL A 31 -5.09 6.62 14.31
N THR A 32 -5.48 5.45 14.82
CA THR A 32 -6.86 4.95 14.73
C THR A 32 -7.12 3.90 15.83
N PRO A 33 -8.29 3.91 16.48
CA PRO A 33 -8.61 2.92 17.50
C PRO A 33 -8.81 1.52 16.90
N ALA A 34 -8.65 0.51 17.74
CA ALA A 34 -8.98 -0.86 17.38
C ALA A 34 -10.51 -1.06 17.33
N SER A 35 -10.98 -1.83 16.35
CA SER A 35 -12.32 -2.40 16.32
C SER A 35 -12.25 -3.89 16.62
N HIS A 36 -13.05 -4.36 17.58
CA HIS A 36 -13.14 -5.76 17.97
C HIS A 36 -14.43 -6.43 17.50
N PHE A 37 -15.15 -5.76 16.60
CA PHE A 37 -16.47 -6.19 16.17
C PHE A 37 -16.70 -5.86 14.69
N VAL A 38 -17.24 -6.83 13.96
CA VAL A 38 -17.75 -6.66 12.59
C VAL A 38 -19.14 -7.26 12.53
N ARG A 39 -20.13 -6.47 12.11
CA ARG A 39 -21.47 -6.95 11.80
C ARG A 39 -21.65 -7.00 10.29
N LEU A 40 -21.97 -8.17 9.77
CA LEU A 40 -22.36 -8.37 8.38
C LEU A 40 -23.88 -8.50 8.33
N ASN A 41 -24.52 -7.79 7.42
CA ASN A 41 -25.94 -7.98 7.10
C ASN A 41 -26.00 -8.67 5.73
N ILE A 42 -26.53 -9.88 5.69
CA ILE A 42 -26.68 -10.70 4.49
C ILE A 42 -28.16 -11.06 4.38
N ASP A 43 -28.85 -10.50 3.39
CA ASP A 43 -30.28 -10.73 3.15
C ASP A 43 -31.18 -10.49 4.38
N GLY A 44 -30.81 -9.53 5.24
CA GLY A 44 -31.54 -9.20 6.46
C GLY A 44 -31.07 -9.98 7.70
N GLU A 45 -30.29 -11.04 7.50
CA GLU A 45 -29.67 -11.80 8.58
C GLU A 45 -28.39 -11.11 9.07
N LEU A 46 -28.26 -10.99 10.38
CA LEU A 46 -27.10 -10.36 11.02
C LEU A 46 -26.12 -11.43 11.50
N LEU A 47 -24.89 -11.35 11.00
CA LEU A 47 -23.76 -12.14 11.46
C LEU A 47 -22.77 -11.23 12.19
N ASP A 48 -22.59 -11.51 13.48
CA ASP A 48 -21.64 -10.80 14.34
C ASP A 48 -20.33 -11.57 14.44
N TRP A 49 -19.24 -10.94 14.04
CA TRP A 49 -17.89 -11.43 14.21
C TRP A 49 -17.19 -10.63 15.31
N ILE A 50 -16.98 -11.27 16.45
CA ILE A 50 -16.26 -10.71 17.60
C ILE A 50 -14.80 -11.17 17.52
N LEU A 51 -13.88 -10.20 17.63
CA LEU A 51 -12.44 -10.46 17.64
C LEU A 51 -11.90 -10.44 19.07
N PRO A 52 -10.87 -11.26 19.37
CA PRO A 52 -10.15 -11.16 20.64
C PRO A 52 -9.60 -9.75 20.88
N GLU A 53 -9.49 -9.36 22.15
CA GLU A 53 -9.00 -8.04 22.57
C GLU A 53 -7.61 -7.71 22.01
N HIS A 54 -6.74 -8.71 21.84
CA HIS A 54 -5.39 -8.54 21.30
C HIS A 54 -5.32 -8.59 19.75
N ARG A 55 -6.45 -8.74 19.05
CA ARG A 55 -6.53 -8.94 17.58
C ARG A 55 -7.55 -7.99 16.95
N GLY A 56 -7.41 -6.69 17.16
CA GLY A 56 -8.32 -5.69 16.59
C GLY A 56 -8.12 -5.46 15.09
N LEU A 57 -9.19 -5.05 14.40
CA LEU A 57 -9.08 -4.38 13.09
C LEU A 57 -8.74 -2.91 13.28
N TYR A 58 -8.07 -2.32 12.29
CA TYR A 58 -7.78 -0.89 12.29
C TYR A 58 -8.25 -0.26 10.98
N CYS A 59 -8.87 0.91 11.08
CA CYS A 59 -9.43 1.63 9.94
C CYS A 59 -8.79 3.02 9.78
N PRO A 60 -7.47 3.13 9.53
CA PRO A 60 -6.83 4.43 9.33
C PRO A 60 -7.27 5.02 7.99
N ARG A 61 -7.32 6.36 7.89
CA ARG A 61 -7.46 7.02 6.58
C ARG A 61 -6.28 6.63 5.68
N ARG A 62 -6.53 6.24 4.43
CA ARG A 62 -5.49 5.79 3.49
C ARG A 62 -4.38 6.82 3.28
N LYS A 63 -4.71 8.10 3.19
CA LYS A 63 -3.69 9.17 3.14
C LYS A 63 -2.73 9.17 4.34
N ARG A 64 -3.22 8.83 5.54
CA ARG A 64 -2.36 8.72 6.74
C ARG A 64 -1.54 7.44 6.70
N LEU A 65 -2.17 6.30 6.40
CA LEU A 65 -1.49 5.00 6.29
C LEU A 65 -0.36 5.05 5.26
N ASP A 66 -0.64 5.53 4.04
CA ASP A 66 0.32 5.57 2.95
C ASP A 66 1.51 6.50 3.30
N GLY A 67 1.26 7.58 4.03
CA GLY A 67 2.32 8.46 4.54
C GLY A 67 3.22 7.76 5.57
N LEU A 68 2.65 7.00 6.51
CA LEU A 68 3.41 6.21 7.49
C LEU A 68 4.28 5.15 6.79
N LEU A 69 3.72 4.46 5.79
CA LEU A 69 4.45 3.47 4.98
C LEU A 69 5.63 4.09 4.24
N GLN A 70 5.41 5.24 3.59
CA GLN A 70 6.48 5.97 2.88
C GLN A 70 7.59 6.40 3.84
N GLN A 71 7.23 7.00 4.98
CA GLN A 71 8.20 7.43 5.99
C GLN A 71 9.01 6.25 6.54
N THR A 72 8.35 5.13 6.82
CA THR A 72 9.01 3.92 7.31
C THR A 72 9.99 3.38 6.26
N ALA A 73 9.59 3.28 5.00
CA ALA A 73 10.46 2.83 3.91
C ALA A 73 11.67 3.77 3.72
N MET A 74 11.45 5.08 3.75
CA MET A 74 12.55 6.06 3.66
C MET A 74 13.49 5.98 4.86
N GLY A 75 12.96 5.81 6.07
CA GLY A 75 13.74 5.61 7.30
C GLY A 75 14.59 4.33 7.25
N ALA A 76 14.12 3.30 6.55
CA ALA A 76 14.87 2.06 6.28
C ALA A 76 15.90 2.20 5.13
N GLY A 77 16.02 3.37 4.51
CA GLY A 77 17.02 3.67 3.47
C GLY A 77 16.49 3.67 2.03
N ALA A 78 15.17 3.53 1.82
CA ALA A 78 14.61 3.63 0.48
C ALA A 78 14.69 5.08 -0.04
N GLN A 79 15.03 5.24 -1.32
CA GLN A 79 14.95 6.53 -2.01
C GLN A 79 13.58 6.69 -2.65
N LEU A 80 12.83 7.71 -2.24
CA LEU A 80 11.51 8.01 -2.79
C LEU A 80 11.61 9.13 -3.84
N LEU A 81 11.26 8.81 -5.08
CA LEU A 81 11.01 9.79 -6.14
C LEU A 81 9.51 10.06 -6.22
N ASP A 82 9.04 11.07 -5.50
CA ASP A 82 7.64 11.49 -5.57
C ASP A 82 7.31 12.20 -6.89
N ARG A 83 6.02 12.35 -7.22
CA ARG A 83 5.50 12.98 -8.43
C ARG A 83 6.13 12.42 -9.72
N THR A 84 6.50 11.14 -9.66
CA THR A 84 7.17 10.41 -10.74
C THR A 84 6.22 9.38 -11.32
N ARG A 85 6.08 9.35 -12.64
CA ARG A 85 5.21 8.41 -13.34
C ARG A 85 6.02 7.51 -14.27
N VAL A 86 6.04 6.21 -14.01
CA VAL A 86 6.56 5.21 -14.95
C VAL A 86 5.68 5.19 -16.21
N THR A 87 6.30 5.23 -17.39
CA THR A 87 5.61 5.25 -18.69
C THR A 87 5.80 3.97 -19.49
N SER A 88 6.94 3.29 -19.34
CA SER A 88 7.19 1.99 -19.97
C SER A 88 8.37 1.26 -19.33
N LEU A 89 8.43 -0.06 -19.55
CA LEU A 89 9.61 -0.86 -19.23
C LEU A 89 10.72 -0.63 -20.26
N VAL A 90 11.98 -0.64 -19.81
CA VAL A 90 13.15 -0.74 -20.69
C VAL A 90 13.53 -2.21 -20.76
N GLN A 91 13.44 -2.79 -21.95
CA GLN A 91 13.66 -4.21 -22.16
C GLN A 91 14.59 -4.46 -23.34
N ASN A 92 15.41 -5.50 -23.24
CA ASN A 92 16.22 -6.03 -24.33
C ASN A 92 16.22 -7.56 -24.24
N ASP A 93 16.05 -8.25 -25.37
CA ASP A 93 16.04 -9.72 -25.44
C ASP A 93 15.11 -10.40 -24.41
N GLY A 94 13.93 -9.82 -24.20
CA GLY A 94 12.93 -10.32 -23.23
C GLY A 94 13.27 -10.07 -21.76
N ARG A 95 14.40 -9.39 -21.47
CA ARG A 95 14.82 -9.05 -20.10
C ARG A 95 14.56 -7.58 -19.80
N VAL A 96 13.99 -7.31 -18.62
CA VAL A 96 13.80 -5.94 -18.09
C VAL A 96 15.13 -5.41 -17.52
N HIS A 97 15.48 -4.20 -17.90
CA HIS A 97 16.70 -3.48 -17.47
C HIS A 97 16.40 -2.15 -16.74
N GLY A 98 15.12 -1.84 -16.52
CA GLY A 98 14.71 -0.61 -15.87
C GLY A 98 13.37 -0.10 -16.38
N VAL A 99 13.13 1.19 -16.14
CA VAL A 99 11.90 1.89 -16.54
C VAL A 99 12.21 3.23 -17.20
N ARG A 100 11.38 3.62 -18.16
CA ARG A 100 11.22 5.02 -18.56
C ARG A 100 10.17 5.64 -17.64
N ALA A 101 10.47 6.82 -17.14
CA ALA A 101 9.60 7.55 -16.24
C ALA A 101 9.65 9.06 -16.52
N ILE A 102 8.57 9.75 -16.21
CA ILE A 102 8.53 11.22 -16.18
C ILE A 102 8.86 11.65 -14.75
N VAL A 103 10.00 12.32 -14.60
CA VAL A 103 10.52 12.86 -13.34
C VAL A 103 10.66 14.37 -13.50
N ASP A 104 9.96 15.15 -12.66
CA ASP A 104 9.90 16.62 -12.77
C ASP A 104 9.52 17.11 -14.17
N GLY A 105 8.55 16.44 -14.80
CA GLY A 105 8.05 16.78 -16.14
C GLY A 105 8.99 16.38 -17.30
N ARG A 106 10.12 15.73 -17.02
CA ARG A 106 11.07 15.28 -18.05
C ARG A 106 11.16 13.76 -18.10
N GLU A 107 11.26 13.21 -19.30
CA GLU A 107 11.51 11.78 -19.44
C GLU A 107 12.94 11.45 -18.96
N ARG A 108 13.05 10.40 -18.16
CA ARG A 108 14.30 9.82 -17.68
C ARG A 108 14.24 8.30 -17.75
N THR A 109 15.39 7.68 -17.96
CA THR A 109 15.55 6.24 -17.85
C THR A 109 16.19 5.91 -16.50
N LEU A 110 15.49 5.11 -15.69
CA LEU A 110 15.99 4.58 -14.43
C LEU A 110 16.38 3.12 -14.66
N LYS A 111 17.69 2.83 -14.58
CA LYS A 111 18.20 1.47 -14.76
C LYS A 111 18.06 0.66 -13.47
N ALA A 112 17.66 -0.59 -13.58
CA ALA A 112 17.52 -1.49 -12.44
C ALA A 112 17.76 -2.96 -12.87
N GLY A 113 18.33 -3.76 -11.97
CA GLY A 113 18.48 -5.20 -12.17
C GLY A 113 17.20 -6.01 -11.90
N LEU A 114 16.27 -5.44 -11.14
CA LEU A 114 14.94 -5.97 -10.84
C LEU A 114 13.94 -4.81 -10.86
N VAL A 115 12.78 -5.04 -11.46
CA VAL A 115 11.65 -4.10 -11.45
C VAL A 115 10.45 -4.82 -10.85
N VAL A 116 9.84 -4.23 -9.81
CA VAL A 116 8.62 -4.75 -9.17
C VAL A 116 7.44 -3.89 -9.60
N GLY A 117 6.45 -4.51 -10.27
CA GLY A 117 5.20 -3.84 -10.65
C GLY A 117 4.24 -3.70 -9.47
N ALA A 118 4.28 -2.55 -8.81
CA ALA A 118 3.42 -2.22 -7.66
C ALA A 118 2.51 -1.00 -7.94
N ASP A 119 2.15 -0.76 -9.20
CA ASP A 119 1.44 0.42 -9.70
C ASP A 119 -0.09 0.26 -9.77
N GLY A 120 -0.62 -0.81 -9.17
CA GLY A 120 -2.04 -0.98 -8.85
C GLY A 120 -2.95 -1.27 -10.05
N ARG A 121 -4.25 -1.00 -9.89
CA ARG A 121 -5.32 -1.43 -10.82
C ARG A 121 -5.12 -1.02 -12.28
N GLN A 122 -4.47 0.11 -12.53
CA GLN A 122 -4.20 0.63 -13.89
C GLN A 122 -2.77 0.37 -14.33
N SER A 123 -2.18 -0.74 -13.86
CA SER A 123 -0.78 -1.09 -14.03
C SER A 123 -0.29 -0.89 -15.47
N THR A 124 0.90 -0.34 -15.60
CA THR A 124 1.70 -0.22 -16.82
C THR A 124 2.57 -1.46 -17.02
N VAL A 125 2.88 -2.18 -15.94
CA VAL A 125 3.72 -3.38 -15.96
C VAL A 125 2.92 -4.64 -16.32
N ALA A 126 1.69 -4.77 -15.83
CA ALA A 126 0.85 -5.96 -16.06
C ALA A 126 0.05 -5.94 -17.38
N ARG A 127 0.36 -5.01 -18.29
CA ARG A 127 -0.28 -4.91 -19.62
C ARG A 127 0.45 -5.72 -20.66
#